data_AF-A0A954EAR4-F1
#
_entry.id   AF-A0A954EAR4-F1
#
_cell.length_a   1.000
_cell.length_b   1.000
_cell.length_c   1.000
_cell.angle_alpha   90.00
_cell.angle_beta   90.00
_cell.angle_gamma   90.00
#
_symmetry.space_group_name_H-M   'P 1'
#
loop_
_entity.id
_entity.type
_entity.pdbx_description
1 polymer ?
#
loop_
_entity_poly.entity_id
_entity_poly.type
_entity_poly.pdbx_seq_one_letter_code
_entity_poly.pdbx_strand_id
1 'polypeptide(L)'
;TTQAQFARDLDNLLQYLSKGDRQLIMFELPLPPFCHSYGRIQRQAAEKYHVALVPKRVLLSIIAGNDSTLDSIHLSQSGHKRMADSVWCLLSSAFPER
;
A
#
# COMPACT_ATOMS: atom_id res chain seq x y z
N THR A 1 6.49 15.73 -4.58
CA THR A 1 5.08 15.91 -5.00
C THR A 1 4.36 16.82 -4.02
N THR A 2 3.46 17.70 -4.49
CA THR A 2 2.60 18.49 -3.59
C THR A 2 1.40 17.65 -3.15
N GLN A 3 0.74 18.01 -2.05
CA GLN A 3 -0.46 17.27 -1.58
C GLN A 3 -1.58 17.27 -2.63
N ALA A 4 -1.80 18.41 -3.31
CA ALA A 4 -2.79 18.54 -4.37
C ALA A 4 -2.46 17.66 -5.58
N GLN A 5 -1.17 17.59 -5.97
CA GLN A 5 -0.75 16.73 -7.06
C GLN A 5 -0.92 15.25 -6.70
N PHE A 6 -0.52 14.85 -5.49
CA PHE A 6 -0.71 13.48 -5.00
C PHE A 6 -2.18 13.07 -4.99
N ALA A 7 -3.07 13.93 -4.49
CA ALA A 7 -4.50 13.66 -4.48
C ALA A 7 -5.07 13.46 -5.88
N ARG A 8 -4.71 14.34 -6.82
CA ARG A 8 -5.13 14.26 -8.23
C ARG A 8 -4.66 12.97 -8.89
N ASP A 9 -3.39 12.62 -8.72
CA ASP A 9 -2.80 11.46 -9.37
C ASP A 9 -3.33 10.15 -8.79
N LEU A 10 -3.53 10.09 -7.47
CA LEU A 10 -4.16 8.94 -6.83
C LEU A 10 -5.61 8.76 -7.28
N ASP A 11 -6.39 9.84 -7.36
CA ASP A 11 -7.77 9.80 -7.85
C ASP A 11 -7.86 9.28 -9.29
N ASN A 12 -7.01 9.80 -10.17
CA ASN A 12 -6.93 9.36 -11.57
C ASN A 12 -6.56 7.87 -11.68
N LEU A 13 -5.58 7.42 -10.89
CA LEU A 13 -5.15 6.02 -10.88
C LEU A 13 -6.29 5.11 -10.42
N LEU A 14 -6.96 5.44 -9.32
CA LEU A 14 -8.05 4.62 -8.79
C LEU A 14 -9.29 4.66 -9.68
N GLN A 15 -9.59 5.79 -10.33
CA GLN A 15 -10.66 5.87 -11.34
C GLN A 15 -10.38 4.96 -12.54
N TYR A 16 -9.12 4.87 -12.99
CA TYR A 16 -8.75 3.99 -14.08
C TYR A 16 -8.85 2.51 -13.68
N LEU A 17 -8.34 2.16 -12.49
CA LEU A 17 -8.31 0.77 -12.01
C LEU A 17 -9.69 0.23 -11.61
N SER A 18 -10.59 1.09 -11.11
CA SER A 18 -11.94 0.68 -10.66
C SER A 18 -12.91 0.31 -11.80
N LYS A 19 -12.58 0.58 -13.07
CA LYS A 19 -13.43 0.29 -14.24
C LYS A 19 -13.53 -1.20 -14.63
N GLY A 20 -12.89 -2.11 -13.91
CA GLY A 20 -12.89 -3.55 -14.24
C GLY A 20 -13.26 -4.40 -13.04
N ASP A 21 -13.57 -5.67 -13.29
CA ASP A 21 -13.85 -6.67 -12.25
C ASP A 21 -12.54 -7.15 -11.60
N ARG A 22 -11.98 -6.30 -10.74
CA ARG A 22 -10.70 -6.52 -10.07
C ARG A 22 -10.84 -6.15 -8.61
N GLN A 23 -10.31 -6.99 -7.73
CA GLN A 23 -10.09 -6.61 -6.35
C GLN A 23 -8.96 -5.57 -6.30
N LEU A 24 -9.26 -4.38 -5.76
CA LEU A 24 -8.25 -3.34 -5.53
C LEU A 24 -7.87 -3.30 -4.05
N ILE A 25 -6.57 -3.41 -3.81
CA ILE A 25 -5.97 -3.30 -2.49
C ILE A 25 -4.88 -2.24 -2.55
N MET A 26 -4.80 -1.39 -1.54
CA MET A 26 -3.79 -0.34 -1.42
C MET A 26 -3.11 -0.43 -0.06
N PHE A 27 -1.79 -0.28 -0.02
CA PHE A 27 -1.09 -0.05 1.24
C PHE A 27 -1.19 1.41 1.65
N GLU A 28 -1.56 1.65 2.91
CA GLU A 28 -1.36 2.97 3.50
C GLU A 28 0.15 3.21 3.71
N LEU A 29 0.64 4.38 3.31
CA LEU A 29 2.05 4.71 3.41
C LEU A 29 2.46 4.93 4.88
N PRO A 30 3.59 4.34 5.34
CA PRO A 30 4.22 4.71 6.60
C PRO A 30 4.94 6.04 6.43
N LEU A 31 4.20 7.12 6.66
CA LEU A 31 4.68 8.48 6.39
C LEU A 31 5.52 9.03 7.54
N PRO A 32 6.56 9.84 7.25
CA PRO A 32 7.32 10.56 8.26
C PRO A 32 6.46 11.60 8.99
N PRO A 33 6.95 12.17 10.11
CA PRO A 33 6.26 13.24 10.83
C PRO A 33 5.85 14.38 9.90
N PHE A 34 4.72 15.03 10.21
CA PHE A 34 4.13 16.16 9.47
C PHE A 34 3.59 15.84 8.06
N CYS A 35 3.67 14.59 7.59
CA CYS A 35 3.10 14.17 6.30
C CYS A 35 1.68 13.57 6.41
N HIS A 36 0.96 13.78 7.50
CA HIS A 36 -0.34 13.14 7.78
C HIS A 36 -1.42 13.39 6.72
N SER A 37 -1.34 14.49 5.98
CA SER A 37 -2.25 14.83 4.89
C SER A 37 -2.26 13.79 3.77
N TYR A 38 -1.10 13.23 3.41
CA TYR A 38 -1.00 12.18 2.38
C TYR A 38 -1.77 10.92 2.80
N GLY A 39 -1.64 10.50 4.07
CA GLY A 39 -2.38 9.35 4.59
C GLY A 39 -3.88 9.62 4.70
N ARG A 40 -4.29 10.88 4.93
CA ARG A 40 -5.72 11.28 4.89
C ARG A 40 -6.28 11.16 3.47
N ILE A 41 -5.54 11.65 2.48
CA ILE A 41 -5.88 11.54 1.06
C ILE A 41 -6.04 10.07 0.66
N GLN A 42 -5.13 9.19 1.09
CA GLN A 42 -5.25 7.75 0.82
C GLN A 42 -6.54 7.15 1.41
N ARG A 43 -6.90 7.49 2.66
CA ARG A 43 -8.12 6.99 3.30
C ARG A 43 -9.39 7.47 2.58
N GLN A 44 -9.46 8.76 2.25
CA GLN A 44 -10.60 9.33 1.53
C GLN A 44 -10.77 8.72 0.14
N ALA A 45 -9.66 8.50 -0.58
CA ALA A 45 -9.69 7.86 -1.88
C ALA A 45 -10.08 6.38 -1.78
N ALA A 46 -9.59 5.67 -0.76
CA ALA A 46 -9.96 4.27 -0.53
C ALA A 46 -11.46 4.12 -0.26
N GLU A 47 -12.04 5.02 0.54
CA GLU A 47 -13.49 5.06 0.78
C GLU A 47 -14.28 5.35 -0.50
N LYS A 48 -13.89 6.37 -1.27
CA LYS A 48 -14.55 6.77 -2.53
C LYS A 48 -14.61 5.65 -3.57
N TYR A 49 -13.55 4.84 -3.69
CA TYR A 49 -13.43 3.80 -4.71
C TYR A 49 -13.62 2.37 -4.17
N HIS A 50 -14.04 2.23 -2.90
CA HIS A 50 -14.19 0.94 -2.22
C HIS A 50 -12.93 0.04 -2.29
N VAL A 51 -11.75 0.66 -2.13
CA VAL A 51 -10.46 -0.03 -2.14
C VAL A 51 -10.16 -0.55 -0.73
N ALA A 52 -9.72 -1.80 -0.62
CA ALA A 52 -9.24 -2.34 0.65
C ALA A 52 -7.92 -1.66 1.05
N LEU A 53 -7.97 -0.82 2.09
CA LEU A 53 -6.79 -0.10 2.58
C LEU A 53 -6.07 -0.91 3.67
N VAL A 54 -4.89 -1.43 3.35
CA VAL A 54 -4.04 -2.16 4.28
C VAL A 54 -3.42 -1.17 5.28
N PRO A 55 -3.55 -1.40 6.60
CA PRO A 55 -3.00 -0.50 7.60
C PRO A 55 -1.50 -0.27 7.45
N LYS A 56 -1.02 0.98 7.60
CA LYS A 56 0.39 1.34 7.45
C LYS A 56 1.37 0.52 8.30
N ARG A 57 0.90 0.00 9.46
CA ARG A 57 1.70 -0.87 10.34
C ARG A 57 2.18 -2.15 9.66
N VAL A 58 1.43 -2.66 8.68
CA VAL A 58 1.80 -3.86 7.92
C VAL A 58 3.02 -3.55 7.07
N LEU A 59 2.96 -2.51 6.24
CA LEU A 59 4.12 -2.09 5.43
C LEU A 59 5.31 -1.68 6.30
N LEU A 60 5.06 -0.98 7.42
CA LEU A 60 6.12 -0.62 8.36
C LEU A 60 6.79 -1.86 8.97
N SER A 61 6.04 -2.90 9.34
CA SER A 61 6.61 -4.14 9.90
C SER A 61 7.51 -4.90 8.92
N ILE A 62 7.30 -4.69 7.62
CA ILE A 62 8.13 -5.27 6.56
C ILE A 62 9.44 -4.50 6.47
N ILE A 63 9.37 -3.18 6.35
CA ILE A 63 10.53 -2.29 6.16
C ILE A 63 11.41 -2.23 7.41
N ALA A 64 10.80 -2.17 8.60
CA ALA A 64 11.51 -2.05 9.88
C ALA A 64 12.03 -3.38 10.43
N GLY A 65 11.86 -4.49 9.72
CA GLY A 65 12.40 -5.78 10.12
C GLY A 65 13.94 -5.80 10.04
N ASN A 66 14.59 -6.57 10.92
CA ASN A 66 16.03 -6.79 10.84
C ASN A 66 16.42 -7.33 9.47
N ASP A 67 17.49 -6.77 8.92
CA ASP A 67 18.01 -7.07 7.59
C ASP A 67 17.00 -6.87 6.46
N SER A 68 15.85 -6.25 6.68
CA SER A 68 14.80 -6.08 5.65
C SER A 68 15.18 -5.07 4.57
N THR A 69 16.11 -4.16 4.83
CA THR A 69 16.52 -3.12 3.89
C THR A 69 18.03 -3.01 3.80
N LEU A 70 18.52 -2.56 2.64
CA LEU A 70 19.94 -2.30 2.38
C LEU A 70 20.38 -0.93 2.90
N ASP A 71 19.47 0.03 2.89
CA ASP A 71 19.73 1.45 3.16
C ASP A 71 18.58 2.15 3.88
N SER A 72 17.78 1.41 4.65
CA SER A 72 16.52 1.83 5.30
C SER A 72 15.30 2.01 4.39
N ILE A 73 15.44 1.88 3.06
CA ILE A 73 14.32 2.07 2.11
C ILE A 73 14.22 0.90 1.13
N HIS A 74 15.33 0.52 0.50
CA HIS A 74 15.36 -0.53 -0.51
C HIS A 74 15.38 -1.89 0.16
N LEU A 75 14.40 -2.73 -0.17
CA LEU A 75 14.31 -4.06 0.41
C LEU A 75 15.54 -4.90 0.04
N SER A 76 16.07 -5.60 1.04
CA SER A 76 16.99 -6.70 0.81
C SER A 76 16.21 -7.92 0.27
N GLN A 77 16.93 -9.01 -0.02
CA GLN A 77 16.28 -10.27 -0.37
C GLN A 77 15.34 -10.79 0.74
N SER A 78 15.72 -10.66 2.02
CA SER A 78 14.88 -11.07 3.14
C SER A 78 13.66 -10.14 3.29
N GLY A 79 13.84 -8.85 3.05
CA GLY A 79 12.75 -7.87 2.99
C GLY A 79 11.73 -8.18 1.89
N HIS A 80 12.21 -8.51 0.69
CA HIS A 80 11.36 -8.95 -0.43
C HIS A 80 10.57 -10.21 -0.08
N LYS A 81 11.20 -11.20 0.55
CA LYS A 81 10.50 -12.42 0.99
C LYS A 81 9.40 -12.10 2.00
N ARG A 82 9.70 -11.27 3.01
CA ARG A 82 8.71 -10.84 4.01
C ARG A 82 7.53 -10.07 3.38
N MET A 83 7.81 -9.23 2.38
CA MET A 83 6.78 -8.53 1.60
C MET A 83 5.88 -9.54 0.86
N ALA A 84 6.48 -10.50 0.15
CA ALA A 84 5.74 -11.52 -0.58
C ALA A 84 4.83 -12.34 0.34
N ASP A 85 5.36 -12.82 1.48
CA ASP A 85 4.60 -13.60 2.46
C ASP A 85 3.43 -12.76 3.04
N SER A 86 3.66 -11.48 3.33
CA SER A 86 2.62 -10.57 3.85
C SER A 86 1.53 -10.26 2.83
N VAL A 87 1.91 -10.02 1.57
CA VAL A 87 0.96 -9.80 0.47
C VAL A 87 0.17 -11.06 0.19
N TRP A 88 0.79 -12.24 0.25
CA TRP A 88 0.10 -13.52 0.09
C TRP A 88 -0.98 -13.72 1.15
N CYS A 89 -0.71 -13.41 2.41
CA CYS A 89 -1.73 -13.46 3.48
C CYS A 89 -2.94 -12.55 3.20
N LEU A 90 -2.73 -11.42 2.51
CA LEU A 90 -3.82 -10.49 2.16
C LEU A 90 -4.61 -10.93 0.93
N LEU A 91 -3.96 -11.63 -0.01
CA LEU A 91 -4.52 -11.97 -1.32
C LEU A 91 -5.04 -13.40 -1.42
N SER A 92 -4.50 -14.32 -0.62
CA SER A 92 -4.73 -15.78 -0.77
C SER A 92 -6.21 -16.16 -0.80
N SER A 93 -7.07 -15.49 -0.04
CA SER A 93 -8.52 -15.76 -0.05
C SER A 93 -9.21 -15.49 -1.38
N ALA A 94 -8.61 -14.68 -2.26
CA ALA A 94 -9.13 -14.38 -3.59
C ALA A 94 -8.71 -15.42 -4.65
N PHE A 95 -7.78 -16.31 -4.32
CA PHE A 95 -7.30 -17.35 -5.23
C PHE A 95 -7.75 -18.73 -4.73
N PRO A 96 -8.49 -19.51 -5.54
CA PRO A 96 -8.81 -20.88 -5.16
C PRO A 96 -7.52 -21.72 -5.04
N GLU A 97 -7.51 -22.69 -4.12
CA GLU A 97 -6.44 -23.69 -4.07
C GLU A 97 -6.36 -24.39 -5.43
N ARG A 98 -5.16 -24.43 -6.00
CA ARG A 98 -4.89 -25.09 -7.28
C ARG A 98 -4.77 -26.59 -7.11
#